data_AF-A0A0F9SP57-F1
#
_entry.id   AF-A0A0F9SP57-F1
#
_cell.length_a   1.000
_cell.length_b   1.000
_cell.length_c   1.000
_cell.angle_alpha   90.00
_cell.angle_beta   90.00
_cell.angle_gamma   90.00
#
_symmetry.space_group_name_H-M   'P 1'
#
loop_
_entity.id
_entity.type
_entity.pdbx_description
1 polymer ?
#
loop_
_entity_poly.entity_id
_entity_poly.type
_entity_poly.pdbx_seq_one_letter_code
_entity_poly.pdbx_strand_id
1 'polypeptide(L)' 'MLVQSREKVKSTPFSEFVRNGSAKEKRKFFDKVIKETVAIQRAMIEESKACR' A
#
# COMPACT_ATOMS: atom_id res chain seq x y z
N MET A 1 -29.98 16.40 13.75
CA MET A 1 -28.90 15.50 13.30
C MET A 1 -27.74 15.68 14.25
N LEU A 2 -27.37 14.64 15.02
CA LEU A 2 -26.20 14.68 15.90
C LEU A 2 -24.95 14.78 15.02
N VAL A 3 -24.36 15.97 14.94
CA VAL A 3 -23.04 16.16 14.33
C VAL A 3 -22.04 15.55 15.30
N GLN A 4 -21.82 14.25 15.21
CA GLN A 4 -20.67 13.64 15.88
C GLN A 4 -19.42 14.31 15.29
N SER A 5 -18.75 15.12 16.12
CA SER A 5 -17.47 15.70 15.76
C SER A 5 -16.50 14.56 15.46
N ARG A 6 -16.02 14.49 14.21
CA ARG A 6 -15.04 13.48 13.82
C ARG A 6 -13.82 13.58 14.74
N GLU A 7 -13.47 12.46 15.36
CA GLU A 7 -12.27 12.38 16.20
C GLU A 7 -11.03 12.68 15.35
N LYS A 8 -10.25 13.68 15.76
CA LYS A 8 -9.03 14.05 15.07
C LYS A 8 -7.89 13.20 15.60
N VAL A 9 -7.36 12.34 14.73
CA VAL A 9 -6.20 11.50 15.03
C VAL A 9 -4.93 12.12 14.45
N LYS A 10 -3.80 11.94 15.16
CA LYS A 10 -2.49 12.35 14.65
C LYS A 10 -2.17 11.59 13.37
N SER A 11 -1.54 12.27 12.42
CA SER A 11 -1.10 11.64 11.18
C SER A 11 0.02 10.65 11.45
N THR A 12 -0.08 9.48 10.82
CA THR A 12 1.00 8.50 10.76
C THR A 12 2.01 8.89 9.69
N PRO A 13 3.26 8.40 9.75
CA PRO A 13 4.25 8.63 8.70
C PRO A 13 3.76 8.25 7.30
N PHE A 14 2.97 7.18 7.18
CA PHE A 14 2.36 6.81 5.90
C PHE A 14 1.31 7.82 5.45
N SER A 15 0.44 8.28 6.36
CA SER A 15 -0.55 9.31 6.00
C SER A 15 0.10 10.64 5.62
N GLU A 16 1.21 11.00 6.29
CA GLU A 16 2.03 12.16 5.92
C GLU A 16 2.64 11.99 4.53
N PHE A 17 3.22 10.83 4.24
CA PHE A 17 3.74 10.51 2.91
C PHE A 17 2.65 10.59 1.82
N VAL A 18 1.46 10.05 2.08
CA VAL A 18 0.34 10.09 1.13
C VAL A 18 -0.16 11.52 0.91
N ARG A 19 -0.19 12.35 1.96
CA ARG A 19 -0.64 13.75 1.84
C ARG A 19 0.41 14.64 1.19
N ASN A 20 1.65 14.57 1.66
CA ASN A 20 2.69 15.56 1.39
C ASN A 20 3.79 15.09 0.44
N GLY A 21 3.90 13.78 0.16
CA GLY A 21 4.90 13.25 -0.76
C GLY A 21 4.65 13.70 -2.20
N SER A 22 5.74 13.92 -2.95
CA SER A 22 5.66 14.28 -4.36
C SER A 22 5.11 13.14 -5.22
N ALA A 23 4.58 13.46 -6.40
CA ALA A 23 4.09 12.46 -7.35
C ALA A 23 5.21 11.47 -7.75
N LYS A 24 6.45 11.94 -7.89
CA LYS A 24 7.61 11.13 -8.25
C LYS A 24 7.97 10.12 -7.15
N GLU A 25 7.96 10.55 -5.89
CA GLU A 25 8.24 9.67 -4.75
C GLU A 25 7.15 8.62 -4.56
N LYS A 26 5.88 9.03 -4.66
CA LYS A 26 4.72 8.13 -4.62
C LYS A 26 4.83 7.07 -5.71
N ARG A 27 5.08 7.49 -6.96
CA ARG A 27 5.26 6.55 -8.07
C ARG A 27 6.38 5.55 -7.80
N LYS A 28 7.56 6.00 -7.37
CA LYS A 28 8.69 5.11 -7.06
C LYS A 28 8.34 4.11 -5.96
N PHE A 29 7.65 4.55 -4.91
CA PHE A 29 7.22 3.70 -3.81
C PHE A 29 6.21 2.64 -4.28
N PHE A 30 5.13 3.05 -4.94
CA PHE A 30 4.10 2.12 -5.40
C PHE A 30 4.62 1.17 -6.49
N ASP A 31 5.49 1.62 -7.39
CA ASP A 31 6.14 0.77 -8.39
C ASP A 31 6.95 -0.36 -7.72
N LYS A 32 7.60 -0.08 -6.59
CA LYS A 32 8.32 -1.09 -5.80
C LYS A 32 7.35 -2.11 -5.18
N VAL A 33 6.31 -1.63 -4.52
CA VAL A 33 5.28 -2.49 -3.87
C VAL A 33 4.63 -3.43 -4.89
N ILE A 34 4.28 -2.92 -6.08
CA ILE A 34 3.67 -3.71 -7.15
C ILE A 34 4.62 -4.82 -7.60
N LYS A 35 5.88 -4.50 -7.87
CA LYS A 35 6.87 -5.51 -8.31
C LYS A 35 7.05 -6.63 -7.29
N GLU A 36 7.18 -6.29 -6.01
CA GLU A 36 7.32 -7.26 -4.93
C GLU A 36 6.07 -8.13 -4.81
N THR A 37 4.89 -7.52 -4.85
CA THR A 37 3.61 -8.24 -4.73
C THR A 37 3.40 -9.21 -5.90
N VAL A 38 3.70 -8.78 -7.13
CA VAL A 38 3.61 -9.63 -8.32
C VAL A 38 4.58 -10.80 -8.24
N ALA A 39 5.80 -10.59 -7.73
CA ALA A 39 6.77 -11.66 -7.56
C ALA A 39 6.27 -12.73 -6.58
N ILE A 40 5.72 -12.29 -5.43
CA ILE A 40 5.14 -13.20 -4.43
C ILE A 40 3.97 -13.98 -5.01
N GLN A 41 3.04 -13.31 -5.70
CA GLN A 41 1.88 -13.97 -6.32
C GLN A 41 2.30 -15.02 -7.36
N ARG A 42 3.33 -14.72 -8.16
CA ARG A 42 3.88 -15.69 -9.12
C ARG A 42 4.48 -16.90 -8.42
N ALA A 43 5.25 -16.70 -7.35
CA ALA A 43 5.82 -17.79 -6.57
C ALA A 43 4.72 -18.70 -5.98
N MET A 44 3.69 -18.11 -5.37
CA MET A 44 2.55 -18.86 -4.84
C MET A 44 1.83 -19.68 -5.91
N ILE A 45 1.64 -19.11 -7.11
CA ILE A 45 1.02 -19.83 -8.23
C ILE A 45 1.90 -21.00 -8.68
N GLU A 46 3.21 -20.81 -8.79
CA GLU A 46 4.13 -21.90 -9.17
C GLU A 46 4.17 -23.01 -8.10
N GLU A 47 4.23 -22.67 -6.81
CA GLU A 47 4.12 -23.64 -5.71
C GLU A 47 2.81 -24.44 -5.79
N SER A 48 1.69 -23.77 -6.08
CA SER A 48 0.38 -24.42 -6.21
C SER A 48 0.32 -25.39 -7.40
N LYS A 49 1.05 -25.12 -8.49
CA LYS A 49 1.15 -26.03 -9.64
C LYS A 49 2.03 -27.23 -9.34
N ALA A 50 3.10 -27.05 -8.56
CA ALA A 50 4.02 -28.13 -8.20
C ALA A 50 3.43 -29.14 -7.20
N CYS A 51 2.44 -28.73 -6.40
CA CYS A 51 1.69 -29.62 -5.49
C CYS A 51 0.56 -30.41 -6.17
N ARG A 52 0.35 -30.26 -7.49
CA ARG A 52 -0.70 -30.95 -8.25
C ARG A 52 -0.12 -32.05 -9.11
#